data_AF-A0AA39PLD0-F1
#
_entry.id   AF-A0AA39PLD0-F1
#
_cell.length_a   1.000
_cell.length_b   1.000
_cell.length_c   1.000
_cell.angle_alpha   90.00
_cell.angle_beta   90.00
_cell.angle_gamma   90.00
#
_symmetry.space_group_name_H-M   'P 1'
#
loop_
_entity.id
_entity.type
_entity.pdbx_description
1 polymer ?
#
loop_
_entity_poly.entity_id
_entity_poly.type
_entity_poly.pdbx_seq_one_letter_code
_entity_poly.pdbx_strand_id
1 'polypeptide(L)'
;MRWHHFLCCLPLRLGVVIIAALTLLGGILVAIGGWINVKDILNHSLVLSRSHETMVWVTAGLYTLIVLISLFGLIGALTARVKLVAAFNGMQIGSFIASLVLGVIALIQLYSNKYDNQASADCKDSLEVDVNAEDVASVCHTALNVSKVAITAIYAVIWLIQFYGVFIVHSYVQELREKRYPSIKYTVVKV
;
A
#
# COMPACT_ATOMS: atom_id res chain seq x y z
N MET A 1 -0.86 13.87 -23.51
CA MET A 1 -1.98 14.76 -23.15
C MET A 1 -1.63 15.47 -21.86
N ARG A 2 -1.59 16.81 -21.87
CA ARG A 2 -0.95 17.63 -20.83
C ARG A 2 -2.05 18.26 -19.95
N TRP A 3 -2.33 17.67 -18.80
CA TRP A 3 -3.25 18.22 -17.81
C TRP A 3 -2.50 19.21 -16.92
N HIS A 4 -2.58 20.50 -17.22
CA HIS A 4 -1.99 21.54 -16.35
C HIS A 4 -2.83 21.80 -15.09
N HIS A 5 -4.09 21.39 -15.06
CA HIS A 5 -5.01 21.59 -13.94
C HIS A 5 -5.81 20.31 -13.69
N PHE A 6 -5.51 19.58 -12.62
CA PHE A 6 -6.38 18.53 -12.08
C PHE A 6 -7.27 19.17 -11.01
N LEU A 7 -8.59 19.12 -11.23
CA LEU A 7 -9.65 19.72 -10.39
C LEU A 7 -9.44 21.21 -10.07
N CYS A 8 -9.67 22.05 -11.08
CA CYS A 8 -9.91 23.51 -11.09
C CYS A 8 -9.01 24.49 -10.31
N CYS A 9 -8.28 24.13 -9.25
CA CYS A 9 -7.44 25.04 -8.46
C CYS A 9 -6.39 24.32 -7.59
N LEU A 10 -6.36 22.98 -7.52
CA LEU A 10 -5.44 22.30 -6.61
C LEU A 10 -4.02 22.26 -7.21
N PRO A 11 -3.02 22.94 -6.62
CA PRO A 11 -1.67 22.90 -7.14
C PRO A 11 -1.14 21.47 -7.03
N LEU A 12 -0.54 20.95 -8.10
CA LEU A 12 0.04 19.60 -8.17
C LEU A 12 1.01 19.32 -7.00
N ARG A 13 1.64 20.39 -6.50
CA ARG A 13 2.45 20.43 -5.27
C ARG A 13 1.71 19.95 -4.03
N LEU A 14 0.49 20.42 -3.80
CA LEU A 14 -0.29 20.07 -2.62
C LEU A 14 -0.75 18.61 -2.68
N GLY A 15 -1.04 18.09 -3.88
CA GLY A 15 -1.29 16.66 -4.08
C GLY A 15 -0.11 15.79 -3.62
N VAL A 16 1.13 16.14 -4.01
CA VAL A 16 2.33 15.40 -3.59
C VAL A 16 2.57 15.53 -2.09
N VAL A 17 2.35 16.71 -1.50
CA VAL A 17 2.48 16.92 -0.05
C VAL A 17 1.49 16.06 0.73
N ILE A 18 0.22 16.00 0.29
CA ILE A 18 -0.81 15.16 0.93
C ILE A 18 -0.45 13.67 0.82
N ILE A 19 -0.08 13.20 -0.37
CA ILE A 19 0.30 11.80 -0.57
C ILE A 19 1.53 11.43 0.26
N ALA A 20 2.55 12.29 0.30
CA ALA A 20 3.73 12.07 1.12
C ALA A 20 3.39 12.06 2.62
N ALA A 21 2.51 12.96 3.08
CA ALA A 21 2.07 13.01 4.48
C ALA A 21 1.27 11.77 4.87
N LEU A 22 0.33 11.31 4.02
CA LEU A 22 -0.43 10.08 4.25
C LEU A 22 0.48 8.85 4.27
N THR A 23 1.44 8.77 3.35
CA THR A 23 2.41 7.67 3.28
C THR A 23 3.31 7.67 4.52
N LEU A 24 3.70 8.85 5.01
CA LEU A 24 4.48 9.01 6.23
C LEU A 24 3.67 8.57 7.46
N LEU A 25 2.44 9.06 7.63
CA LEU A 25 1.59 8.71 8.77
C LEU A 25 1.26 7.22 8.79
N GLY A 26 0.84 6.66 7.66
CA GLY A 26 0.61 5.22 7.53
C GLY A 26 1.90 4.43 7.77
N GLY A 27 3.02 4.92 7.27
CA GLY A 27 4.34 4.32 7.48
C GLY A 27 4.74 4.25 8.94
N ILE A 28 4.53 5.34 9.70
CA ILE A 28 4.82 5.42 11.13
C ILE A 28 3.95 4.43 11.92
N LEU A 29 2.65 4.39 11.65
CA LEU A 29 1.72 3.49 12.35
C LEU A 29 2.13 2.03 12.17
N VAL A 30 2.44 1.62 10.93
CA VAL A 30 2.87 0.25 10.64
C VAL A 30 4.25 -0.04 11.22
N ALA A 31 5.19 0.91 11.17
CA ALA A 31 6.51 0.73 11.77
C ALA A 31 6.42 0.55 13.29
N ILE A 32 5.64 1.39 13.99
CA ILE A 32 5.42 1.28 15.44
C ILE A 32 4.79 -0.07 15.77
N GLY A 33 3.71 -0.44 15.07
CA GLY A 33 3.07 -1.74 15.26
C GLY A 33 4.05 -2.90 15.03
N GLY A 34 4.85 -2.84 13.98
CA GLY A 34 5.88 -3.83 13.67
C GLY A 34 6.92 -3.97 14.79
N TRP A 35 7.45 -2.85 15.30
CA TRP A 35 8.43 -2.86 16.39
C TRP A 35 7.84 -3.31 17.74
N ILE A 36 6.56 -3.04 18.00
CA ILE A 36 5.85 -3.61 19.16
C ILE A 36 5.79 -5.13 19.04
N ASN A 37 5.38 -5.66 17.88
CA ASN A 37 5.35 -7.10 17.65
C ASN A 37 6.74 -7.74 17.80
N VAL A 38 7.80 -7.08 17.30
CA VAL A 38 9.19 -7.53 17.49
C VAL A 38 9.55 -7.59 18.97
N LYS A 39 9.19 -6.57 19.76
CA LYS A 39 9.42 -6.54 21.20
C LYS A 39 8.71 -7.70 21.91
N ASP A 40 7.47 -8.00 21.52
CA ASP A 40 6.70 -9.10 22.12
C ASP A 40 7.27 -10.48 21.76
N ILE A 41 7.78 -10.66 20.54
CA ILE A 41 8.52 -11.86 20.15
C ILE A 41 9.78 -12.04 21.01
N LEU A 42 10.56 -10.97 21.21
CA LEU A 42 11.77 -10.99 22.04
C LEU A 42 11.48 -11.29 23.51
N ASN A 43 10.33 -10.88 24.02
CA ASN A 43 9.89 -11.14 25.39
C ASN A 43 9.21 -12.50 25.57
N HIS A 44 9.20 -13.37 24.55
CA HIS A 44 8.49 -14.66 24.55
C HIS A 44 6.98 -14.58 24.82
N SER A 45 6.37 -13.40 24.76
CA SER A 45 4.91 -13.24 24.88
C SER A 45 4.17 -13.63 23.59
N LEU A 46 4.88 -13.64 22.46
CA LEU A 46 4.35 -14.02 21.15
C LEU A 46 5.20 -15.14 20.52
N VAL A 47 4.69 -16.37 20.50
CA VAL A 47 5.36 -17.51 19.86
C VAL A 47 4.85 -17.65 18.43
N LEU A 48 5.65 -17.18 17.47
CA LEU A 48 5.36 -17.27 16.05
C LEU A 48 6.24 -18.33 15.38
N SER A 49 5.74 -18.93 14.29
CA SER A 49 6.58 -19.77 13.43
C SER A 49 7.76 -18.94 12.86
N ARG A 50 8.93 -19.56 12.71
CA ARG A 50 10.17 -18.92 12.21
C ARG A 50 9.96 -18.08 10.95
N SER A 51 9.11 -18.55 10.03
CA SER A 51 8.80 -17.83 8.79
C SER A 51 8.01 -16.53 9.05
N HIS A 52 7.09 -16.54 10.01
CA HIS A 52 6.28 -15.37 10.37
C HIS A 52 7.09 -14.37 11.19
N GLU A 53 7.93 -14.85 12.11
CA GLU A 53 8.88 -14.01 12.86
C GLU A 53 9.78 -13.20 11.91
N THR A 54 10.36 -13.87 10.91
CA THR A 54 11.20 -13.21 9.90
C THR A 54 10.43 -12.13 9.13
N MET A 55 9.17 -12.42 8.78
CA MET A 55 8.32 -11.47 8.04
C MET A 55 8.02 -10.22 8.86
N VAL A 56 7.79 -10.36 10.17
CA VAL A 56 7.54 -9.21 11.08
C VAL A 56 8.77 -8.29 11.12
N TRP A 57 9.97 -8.84 11.30
CA TRP A 57 11.22 -8.08 11.29
C TRP A 57 11.45 -7.33 9.97
N VAL A 58 11.29 -8.04 8.85
CA VAL A 58 11.46 -7.45 7.50
C VAL A 58 10.45 -6.32 7.28
N THR A 59 9.20 -6.53 7.69
CA THR A 59 8.13 -5.53 7.53
C THR A 59 8.42 -4.29 8.37
N ALA A 60 8.79 -4.43 9.65
CA ALA A 60 9.13 -3.31 10.51
C ALA A 60 10.31 -2.49 9.96
N GLY A 61 11.37 -3.17 9.51
CA GLY A 61 12.53 -2.53 8.88
C GLY A 61 12.19 -1.80 7.59
N LEU A 62 11.43 -2.44 6.70
CA LEU A 62 10.99 -1.85 5.43
C LEU A 62 10.16 -0.59 5.68
N TYR A 63 9.14 -0.65 6.54
CA TYR A 63 8.28 0.50 6.85
C TYR A 63 9.05 1.66 7.51
N THR A 64 10.10 1.36 8.27
CA THR A 64 11.01 2.40 8.79
C THR A 64 11.74 3.14 7.64
N LEU A 65 12.20 2.40 6.61
CA LEU A 65 12.78 3.02 5.40
C LEU A 65 11.73 3.82 4.61
N ILE A 66 10.48 3.33 4.55
CA ILE A 66 9.36 4.07 3.93
C ILE A 66 9.16 5.42 4.62
N VAL A 67 9.17 5.47 5.94
CA VAL A 67 9.04 6.73 6.70
C VAL A 67 10.17 7.70 6.37
N LEU A 68 11.42 7.22 6.34
CA LEU A 68 12.58 8.05 6.02
C LEU A 68 12.51 8.62 4.60
N ILE A 69 12.19 7.79 3.61
CA ILE A 69 12.09 8.23 2.22
C ILE A 69 10.87 9.14 2.01
N SER A 70 9.77 8.92 2.74
CA SER A 70 8.59 9.79 2.71
C SER A 70 8.89 11.17 3.30
N LEU A 71 9.70 11.26 4.36
CA LEU A 71 10.21 12.53 4.88
C LEU A 71 11.02 13.27 3.83
N PHE A 72 11.94 12.59 3.14
CA PHE A 72 12.70 13.20 2.04
C PHE A 72 11.82 13.59 0.86
N GLY A 73 10.78 12.80 0.55
CA GLY A 73 9.78 13.12 -0.46
C GLY A 73 8.99 14.39 -0.12
N LEU A 74 8.58 14.54 1.14
CA LEU A 74 7.88 15.71 1.66
C LEU A 74 8.78 16.97 1.60
N ILE A 75 10.01 16.87 2.08
CA ILE A 75 11.00 17.97 2.01
C ILE A 75 11.30 18.30 0.54
N GLY A 76 11.46 17.29 -0.32
CA GLY A 76 11.69 17.45 -1.75
C GLY A 76 10.54 18.17 -2.46
N ALA A 77 9.30 17.89 -2.04
CA ALA A 77 8.11 18.53 -2.58
C ALA A 77 8.06 20.01 -2.20
N LEU A 78 8.35 20.34 -0.93
CA LEU A 78 8.41 21.72 -0.42
C LEU A 78 9.56 22.53 -1.02
N THR A 79 10.75 21.93 -1.13
CA THR A 79 11.96 22.58 -1.66
C THR A 79 12.07 22.53 -3.19
N ALA A 80 11.08 21.94 -3.88
CA ALA A 80 11.06 21.74 -5.33
C ALA A 80 12.32 21.04 -5.89
N ARG A 81 12.91 20.11 -5.12
CA ARG A 81 14.13 19.38 -5.50
C ARG A 81 13.79 18.11 -6.27
N VAL A 82 13.94 18.16 -7.60
CA VAL A 82 13.64 17.04 -8.53
C VAL A 82 14.19 15.70 -8.07
N LYS A 83 15.45 15.64 -7.59
CA LYS A 83 16.11 14.38 -7.21
C LYS A 83 15.40 13.67 -6.07
N LEU A 84 14.99 14.40 -5.03
CA LEU A 84 14.32 13.83 -3.85
C LEU A 84 12.91 13.36 -4.20
N VAL A 85 12.16 14.17 -4.93
CA VAL A 85 10.81 13.81 -5.39
C VAL A 85 10.84 12.61 -6.34
N ALA A 86 11.85 12.53 -7.22
CA ALA A 86 12.02 11.41 -8.14
C ALA A 86 12.40 10.10 -7.40
N ALA A 87 13.23 10.18 -6.36
CA ALA A 87 13.55 9.03 -5.52
C ALA A 87 12.31 8.52 -4.78
N PHE A 88 11.53 9.43 -4.18
CA PHE A 88 10.24 9.11 -3.56
C PHE A 88 9.27 8.47 -4.57
N ASN A 89 9.19 9.01 -5.80
CA ASN A 89 8.36 8.43 -6.86
C ASN A 89 8.79 7.01 -7.24
N GLY A 90 10.11 6.77 -7.40
CA GLY A 90 10.64 5.45 -7.73
C GLY A 90 10.32 4.42 -6.65
N MET A 91 10.44 4.82 -5.39
CA MET A 91 10.05 3.99 -4.26
C MET A 91 8.54 3.68 -4.27
N GLN A 92 7.69 4.68 -4.49
CA GLN A 92 6.24 4.49 -4.50
C GLN A 92 5.80 3.52 -5.62
N ILE A 93 6.46 3.59 -6.79
CA ILE A 93 6.27 2.64 -7.88
C ILE A 93 6.68 1.23 -7.45
N GLY A 94 7.86 1.08 -6.83
CA GLY A 94 8.34 -0.21 -6.33
C GLY A 94 7.37 -0.83 -5.31
N SER A 95 6.92 -0.03 -4.35
CA SER A 95 5.94 -0.44 -3.34
C SER A 95 4.59 -0.83 -3.96
N PHE A 96 4.12 -0.09 -4.97
CA PHE A 96 2.89 -0.44 -5.69
C PHE A 96 3.02 -1.77 -6.42
N ILE A 97 4.11 -2.00 -7.16
CA ILE A 97 4.35 -3.27 -7.88
C ILE A 97 4.45 -4.43 -6.88
N ALA A 98 5.21 -4.27 -5.81
CA ALA A 98 5.33 -5.30 -4.77
C ALA A 98 3.98 -5.61 -4.11
N SER A 99 3.21 -4.57 -3.75
CA SER A 99 1.86 -4.68 -3.21
C SER A 99 0.91 -5.41 -4.16
N LEU A 100 1.00 -5.12 -5.45
CA LEU A 100 0.18 -5.75 -6.47
C LEU A 100 0.54 -7.23 -6.64
N VAL A 101 1.82 -7.58 -6.73
CA VAL A 101 2.27 -8.98 -6.84
C VAL A 101 1.89 -9.77 -5.59
N LEU A 102 2.24 -9.27 -4.40
CA LEU A 102 1.96 -9.96 -3.14
C LEU A 102 0.46 -10.07 -2.87
N GLY A 103 -0.30 -9.01 -3.15
CA GLY A 103 -1.75 -9.05 -2.97
C GLY A 103 -2.44 -9.98 -3.97
N VAL A 104 -2.00 -10.06 -5.23
CA VAL A 104 -2.53 -11.07 -6.18
C VAL A 104 -2.23 -12.49 -5.70
N ILE A 105 -1.01 -12.76 -5.22
CA ILE A 105 -0.67 -14.08 -4.65
C ILE A 105 -1.56 -14.39 -3.44
N ALA A 106 -1.75 -13.42 -2.54
CA ALA A 106 -2.62 -13.57 -1.37
C ALA A 106 -4.07 -13.84 -1.77
N LEU A 107 -4.59 -13.16 -2.79
CA LEU A 107 -5.94 -13.41 -3.31
C LEU A 107 -6.05 -14.81 -3.93
N ILE A 108 -5.05 -15.27 -4.69
CA ILE A 108 -5.05 -16.65 -5.22
C ILE A 108 -5.10 -17.67 -4.08
N GLN A 109 -4.33 -17.45 -3.01
CA GLN A 109 -4.36 -18.32 -1.83
C GLN A 109 -5.70 -18.26 -1.10
N LEU A 110 -6.28 -17.07 -0.97
CA LEU A 110 -7.57 -16.83 -0.31
C LEU A 110 -8.74 -17.52 -1.04
N TYR A 111 -8.69 -17.56 -2.37
CA TYR A 111 -9.67 -18.28 -3.19
C TYR A 111 -9.28 -19.75 -3.46
N SER A 112 -8.23 -20.25 -2.83
CA SER A 112 -7.82 -21.65 -3.00
C SER A 112 -8.67 -22.58 -2.13
N ASN A 113 -8.95 -23.78 -2.65
CA ASN A 113 -9.68 -24.82 -1.92
C ASN A 113 -9.01 -25.20 -0.59
N LYS A 114 -7.69 -25.02 -0.48
CA LYS A 114 -6.95 -25.28 0.77
C LYS A 114 -7.36 -24.33 1.88
N TYR A 115 -7.48 -23.04 1.55
CA TYR A 115 -7.93 -22.03 2.50
C TYR A 115 -9.37 -22.27 2.91
N ASP A 116 -10.26 -22.58 1.97
CA ASP A 116 -11.66 -22.86 2.27
C ASP A 116 -11.85 -24.07 3.19
N ASN A 117 -11.12 -25.16 2.94
CA ASN A 117 -11.19 -26.35 3.77
C ASN A 117 -10.67 -26.08 5.18
N GLN A 118 -9.57 -25.36 5.31
CA GLN A 118 -8.99 -25.01 6.61
C GLN A 118 -9.90 -24.05 7.39
N ALA A 119 -10.31 -22.95 6.76
CA ALA A 119 -11.13 -21.93 7.40
C ALA A 119 -12.54 -22.44 7.75
N SER A 120 -13.11 -23.36 6.96
CA SER A 120 -14.39 -23.99 7.28
C SER A 120 -14.26 -24.97 8.46
N ALA A 121 -13.12 -25.65 8.61
CA ALA A 121 -12.86 -26.53 9.75
C ALA A 121 -12.70 -25.71 11.04
N ASP A 122 -11.88 -24.66 11.00
CA ASP A 122 -11.67 -23.76 12.14
C ASP A 122 -12.97 -23.04 12.57
N CYS A 123 -13.83 -22.68 11.60
CA CYS A 123 -15.13 -22.07 11.89
C CYS A 123 -16.09 -23.01 12.59
N LYS A 124 -16.12 -24.29 12.21
CA LYS A 124 -16.95 -25.31 12.87
C LYS A 124 -16.47 -25.61 14.28
N ASP A 125 -15.16 -25.67 14.48
CA ASP A 125 -14.53 -25.89 15.80
C ASP A 125 -14.84 -24.73 16.77
N SER A 126 -14.92 -23.49 16.25
CA SER A 126 -15.24 -22.31 17.05
C SER A 126 -16.73 -22.17 17.44
N LEU A 127 -17.63 -22.89 16.76
CA LEU A 127 -19.07 -22.90 17.02
C LEU A 127 -19.46 -24.19 17.78
N GLU A 128 -19.00 -24.34 19.02
CA GLU A 128 -19.53 -25.34 19.96
C GLU A 128 -20.96 -24.93 20.41
N VAL A 129 -21.95 -25.01 19.52
CA VAL A 129 -23.34 -24.71 19.85
C VAL A 129 -24.24 -25.83 19.34
N ASP A 130 -25.25 -26.16 20.15
CA ASP A 130 -26.32 -27.18 20.00
C ASP A 130 -27.26 -26.93 18.79
N VAL A 131 -26.73 -26.37 17.70
CA VAL A 131 -27.43 -26.03 16.46
C VAL A 131 -27.25 -27.15 15.43
N ASN A 132 -28.25 -27.39 14.59
CA ASN A 132 -28.16 -28.38 13.52
C ASN A 132 -26.90 -28.19 12.66
N ALA A 133 -26.23 -29.29 12.34
CA ALA A 133 -24.98 -29.28 11.59
C ALA A 133 -25.09 -28.62 10.19
N GLU A 134 -26.28 -28.63 9.59
CA GLU A 134 -26.56 -27.93 8.33
C GLU A 134 -26.55 -26.40 8.48
N ASP A 135 -27.12 -25.87 9.57
CA ASP A 135 -27.17 -24.44 9.83
C ASP A 135 -25.75 -23.88 10.07
N VAL A 136 -24.93 -24.60 10.84
CA VAL A 136 -23.53 -24.23 11.10
C VAL A 136 -22.71 -24.17 9.81
N ALA A 137 -22.87 -25.15 8.92
CA ALA A 137 -22.15 -25.18 7.64
C ALA A 137 -22.53 -23.99 6.74
N SER A 138 -23.82 -23.63 6.70
CA SER A 138 -24.31 -22.51 5.90
C SER A 138 -23.80 -21.15 6.38
N VAL A 139 -23.73 -20.97 7.71
CA VAL A 139 -23.22 -19.74 8.35
C VAL A 139 -21.73 -19.58 8.08
N CYS A 140 -20.94 -20.64 8.28
CA CYS A 140 -19.50 -20.61 7.99
C CYS A 140 -19.22 -20.28 6.53
N HIS A 141 -19.92 -20.93 5.58
CA HIS A 141 -19.72 -20.66 4.16
C HIS A 141 -20.10 -19.22 3.78
N THR A 142 -21.17 -18.68 4.38
CA THR A 142 -21.58 -17.29 4.17
C THR A 142 -20.53 -16.32 4.72
N ALA A 143 -20.04 -16.55 5.94
CA ALA A 143 -19.02 -15.72 6.57
C ALA A 143 -17.72 -15.71 5.75
N LEU A 144 -17.28 -16.86 5.25
CA LEU A 144 -16.10 -16.97 4.38
C LEU A 144 -16.29 -16.21 3.05
N ASN A 145 -17.47 -16.30 2.43
CA ASN A 145 -17.73 -15.55 1.21
C ASN A 145 -17.74 -14.03 1.44
N VAL A 146 -18.34 -13.57 2.54
CA VAL A 146 -18.33 -12.16 2.91
C VAL A 146 -16.91 -11.67 3.17
N SER A 147 -16.09 -12.43 3.89
CA SER A 147 -14.70 -12.05 4.17
C SER A 147 -13.85 -11.97 2.90
N LYS A 148 -13.99 -12.93 1.98
CA LYS A 148 -13.31 -12.91 0.67
C LYS A 148 -13.65 -11.66 -0.13
N VAL A 149 -14.94 -11.31 -0.21
CA VAL A 149 -15.40 -10.10 -0.91
C VAL A 149 -14.84 -8.84 -0.25
N ALA A 150 -14.90 -8.77 1.08
CA ALA A 150 -14.37 -7.63 1.84
C ALA A 150 -12.86 -7.44 1.64
N ILE A 151 -12.07 -8.51 1.76
CA ILE A 151 -10.61 -8.48 1.56
C ILE A 151 -10.27 -8.04 0.13
N THR A 152 -10.97 -8.59 -0.87
CA THR A 152 -10.76 -8.23 -2.28
C THR A 152 -11.08 -6.75 -2.54
N ALA A 153 -12.18 -6.24 -1.97
CA ALA A 153 -12.55 -4.84 -2.09
C ALA A 153 -11.51 -3.91 -1.44
N ILE A 154 -10.98 -4.28 -0.28
CA ILE A 154 -9.92 -3.53 0.42
C ILE A 154 -8.66 -3.44 -0.46
N TYR A 155 -8.18 -4.55 -1.02
CA TYR A 155 -7.02 -4.55 -1.91
C TYR A 155 -7.24 -3.67 -3.14
N ALA A 156 -8.41 -3.77 -3.77
CA ALA A 156 -8.74 -2.96 -4.95
C ALA A 156 -8.69 -1.45 -4.62
N VAL A 157 -9.29 -1.03 -3.51
CA VAL A 157 -9.28 0.38 -3.07
C VAL A 157 -7.85 0.84 -2.77
N ILE A 158 -7.06 0.04 -2.06
CA ILE A 158 -5.65 0.35 -1.75
C ILE A 158 -4.85 0.54 -3.05
N TRP A 159 -4.99 -0.36 -4.02
CA TRP A 159 -4.28 -0.27 -5.29
C TRP A 159 -4.69 0.95 -6.11
N LEU A 160 -5.99 1.31 -6.13
CA LEU A 160 -6.45 2.53 -6.80
C LEU A 160 -5.83 3.79 -6.18
N ILE A 161 -5.79 3.86 -4.84
CA ILE A 161 -5.16 4.98 -4.12
C ILE A 161 -3.65 5.03 -4.41
N GLN A 162 -2.96 3.88 -4.36
CA GLN A 162 -1.52 3.81 -4.65
C GLN A 162 -1.21 4.22 -6.09
N PHE A 163 -1.97 3.71 -7.06
CA PHE A 163 -1.81 4.04 -8.47
C PHE A 163 -2.03 5.54 -8.72
N TYR A 164 -3.08 6.12 -8.12
CA TYR A 164 -3.36 7.55 -8.21
C TYR A 164 -2.22 8.39 -7.58
N GLY A 165 -1.71 7.96 -6.43
CA GLY A 165 -0.56 8.58 -5.78
C GLY A 165 0.70 8.59 -6.66
N VAL A 166 1.03 7.44 -7.26
CA VAL A 166 2.15 7.31 -8.23
C VAL A 166 1.96 8.25 -9.40
N PHE A 167 0.76 8.32 -9.97
CA PHE A 167 0.47 9.18 -11.11
C PHE A 167 0.66 10.68 -10.80
N ILE A 168 0.19 11.14 -9.64
CA ILE A 168 0.37 12.53 -9.19
C ILE A 168 1.85 12.86 -9.01
N VAL A 169 2.59 12.03 -8.27
CA VAL A 169 4.00 12.28 -7.96
C VAL A 169 4.82 12.26 -9.24
N HIS A 170 4.58 11.32 -10.15
CA HIS A 170 5.25 11.26 -11.44
C HIS A 170 5.00 12.52 -12.28
N SER A 171 3.75 12.97 -12.36
CA SER A 171 3.39 14.20 -13.08
C SER A 171 4.11 15.43 -12.51
N TYR A 172 4.24 15.51 -11.19
CA TYR A 172 4.98 16.58 -10.53
C TYR A 172 6.50 16.51 -10.79
N VAL A 173 7.09 15.31 -10.83
CA VAL A 173 8.50 15.14 -11.22
C VAL A 173 8.73 15.64 -12.64
N GLN A 174 7.83 15.34 -13.58
CA GLN A 174 7.92 15.84 -14.96
C GLN A 174 7.84 17.37 -15.01
N GLU A 175 6.89 17.98 -14.31
CA GLU A 175 6.74 19.43 -14.24
C GLU A 175 8.02 20.11 -13.68
N LEU A 176 8.61 19.57 -12.61
CA LEU A 176 9.86 20.10 -12.07
C LEU A 176 11.05 19.92 -13.02
N ARG A 177 11.09 18.82 -13.81
CA ARG A 177 12.13 18.62 -14.82
C ARG A 177 12.01 19.63 -15.96
N GLU A 178 10.79 19.87 -16.46
CA GLU A 178 10.53 20.87 -17.50
C GLU A 178 10.90 22.29 -17.03
N LYS A 179 10.58 22.64 -15.78
CA LYS A 179 10.97 23.95 -15.21
C LYS A 179 12.47 24.10 -15.03
N ARG A 180 13.19 23.01 -14.78
CA ARG A 180 14.65 23.02 -14.54
C ARG A 180 15.47 22.98 -15.82
N TYR A 181 14.97 22.30 -16.84
CA TYR A 181 15.56 22.20 -18.17
C TYR A 181 14.50 22.59 -19.19
N PRO A 182 14.28 23.90 -19.43
CA PRO A 182 13.34 24.33 -20.45
C PRO A 182 13.87 23.86 -21.81
N SER A 183 13.32 22.75 -22.32
CA SER A 183 13.58 22.33 -23.69
C SER A 183 13.13 23.47 -24.60
N ILE A 184 14.08 24.08 -25.33
CA ILE A 184 13.81 25.10 -26.34
C ILE A 184 12.82 24.49 -27.33
N LYS A 185 11.55 24.88 -27.25
CA LYS A 185 10.57 24.55 -28.27
C LYS A 185 10.86 25.46 -29.46
N TYR A 186 11.49 24.91 -30.49
CA TYR A 186 11.55 25.57 -31.79
C TYR A 186 10.11 25.72 -32.31
N THR A 187 9.54 26.92 -32.19
CA THR A 187 8.36 27.30 -32.97
C THR A 187 8.81 27.42 -34.42
N VAL A 188 8.45 26.43 -35.23
CA VAL A 188 8.58 26.50 -36.68
C VAL A 188 7.66 27.63 -37.14
N VAL A 189 8.23 28.80 -37.41
CA VAL A 189 7.55 29.88 -38.14
C VAL A 189 7.41 29.35 -39.57
N LYS A 190 6.18 29.03 -39.99
CA LYS A 190 5.89 28.85 -41.42
C LYS A 190 6.07 30.22 -42.07
N VAL A 191 7.09 30.34 -42.91
CA VAL A 191 7.30 31.45 -43.85
C VAL A 191 6.27 31.34 -44.98
#